data_AF-A0A4P6HPK3-F1
#
_entry.id   AF-A0A4P6HPK3-F1
#
_cell.length_a   1.000
_cell.length_b   1.000
_cell.length_c   1.000
_cell.angle_alpha   90.00
_cell.angle_beta   90.00
_cell.angle_gamma   90.00
#
_symmetry.space_group_name_H-M   'P 1'
#
loop_
_entity.id
_entity.type
_entity.pdbx_description
1 polymer ?
#
loop_
_entity_poly.entity_id
_entity_poly.type
_entity_poly.pdbx_seq_one_letter_code
_entity_poly.pdbx_strand_id
1 'polypeptide(L)'
;MSRKCLWDKSHPSFKKHKLPCRFLCEKCNKEIYSKYRGLFTPTQFKDNIDLIKEQRKRTSEREWNLGEAWVVEKLGLDTLVKLDLFENGLV
;
A
#
# COMPACT_ATOMS: atom_id res chain seq x y z
N MET A 1 5.58 24.81 2.74
CA MET A 1 5.29 23.86 1.63
C MET A 1 4.16 22.92 2.05
N SER A 2 3.05 22.91 1.31
CA SER A 2 1.95 21.94 1.51
C SER A 2 2.47 20.52 1.32
N ARG A 3 2.43 19.68 2.37
CA ARG A 3 2.83 18.27 2.28
C ARG A 3 1.72 17.50 1.57
N LYS A 4 1.94 17.19 0.28
CA LYS A 4 1.00 16.39 -0.52
C LYS A 4 1.05 14.92 -0.07
N CYS A 5 -0.05 14.20 -0.28
CA CYS A 5 -0.09 12.75 -0.05
C CYS A 5 0.89 12.06 -1.00
N LEU A 6 1.76 11.19 -0.47
CA LEU A 6 2.74 10.46 -1.27
C LEU A 6 2.11 9.32 -2.08
N TRP A 7 0.95 8.79 -1.64
CA TRP A 7 0.25 7.75 -2.39
C TRP A 7 -0.41 8.30 -3.65
N ASP A 8 -1.18 9.37 -3.50
CA ASP A 8 -1.88 10.04 -4.60
C ASP A 8 -1.67 11.56 -4.51
N LYS A 9 -1.02 12.13 -5.53
CA LYS A 9 -0.66 13.55 -5.59
C LYS A 9 -1.86 14.47 -5.80
N SER A 10 -3.02 13.94 -6.20
CA SER A 10 -4.28 14.68 -6.33
C SER A 10 -4.94 14.94 -4.99
N HIS A 11 -4.66 14.12 -3.98
CA HIS A 11 -5.23 14.29 -2.64
C HIS A 11 -4.68 15.54 -1.96
N PRO A 12 -5.53 16.32 -1.25
CA PRO A 12 -5.13 17.58 -0.64
C PRO A 12 -4.02 17.40 0.39
N SER A 13 -3.27 18.47 0.65
CA SER A 13 -2.25 18.52 1.70
C SER A 13 -2.89 18.71 3.07
N PHE A 14 -2.56 17.88 4.05
CA PHE A 14 -3.15 17.95 5.40
C PHE A 14 -2.27 18.80 6.34
N LYS A 15 -2.92 19.63 7.17
CA LYS A 15 -2.24 20.45 8.19
C LYS A 15 -2.08 19.76 9.54
N LYS A 16 -2.86 18.71 9.84
CA LYS A 16 -2.88 18.03 11.15
C LYS A 16 -3.13 16.53 10.94
N HIS A 17 -2.15 15.68 11.26
CA HIS A 17 -2.37 14.24 11.40
C HIS A 17 -2.40 13.90 12.89
N LYS A 18 -3.44 13.19 13.35
CA LYS A 18 -3.46 12.54 14.67
C LYS A 18 -2.60 11.26 14.72
N LEU A 19 -2.22 10.72 13.56
CA LEU A 19 -1.54 9.43 13.39
C LEU A 19 -0.10 9.60 12.89
N PRO A 20 0.79 8.61 13.12
CA PRO A 20 2.23 8.71 12.81
C PRO A 20 2.54 8.83 11.30
N CYS A 21 1.65 8.41 10.40
CA CYS A 21 1.82 8.55 8.95
C CYS A 21 1.53 10.00 8.50
N ARG A 22 2.52 10.88 8.66
CA ARG A 22 2.45 12.30 8.25
C ARG A 22 2.62 12.55 6.74
N PHE A 23 2.70 11.49 5.95
CA PHE A 23 3.02 11.52 4.52
C PHE A 23 1.88 10.96 3.64
N LEU A 24 0.78 10.47 4.24
CA LEU A 24 -0.43 10.03 3.55
C LEU A 24 -1.63 10.86 4.00
N CYS A 25 -2.63 11.03 3.14
CA CYS A 25 -3.93 11.53 3.57
C CYS A 25 -4.63 10.57 4.54
N GLU A 26 -5.60 11.04 5.32
CA GLU A 26 -6.36 10.15 6.23
C GLU A 26 -7.03 8.99 5.48
N LYS A 27 -7.55 9.26 4.27
CA LYS A 27 -8.12 8.25 3.38
C LYS A 27 -7.10 7.17 3.00
N CYS A 28 -5.96 7.55 2.41
CA CYS A 28 -4.89 6.62 2.03
C CYS A 28 -4.27 5.92 3.25
N ASN A 29 -4.21 6.59 4.41
CA ASN A 29 -3.74 5.95 5.62
C ASN A 29 -4.68 4.81 6.06
N LYS A 30 -6.00 5.02 5.95
CA LYS A 30 -7.02 4.02 6.32
C LYS A 30 -7.16 2.92 5.26
N GLU A 31 -7.21 3.29 3.98
CA GLU A 31 -7.47 2.35 2.89
C GLU A 31 -6.23 1.59 2.44
N ILE A 32 -5.05 2.23 2.47
CA ILE A 32 -3.81 1.65 1.98
C ILE A 32 -2.93 1.24 3.16
N TYR A 33 -2.32 2.20 3.89
CA TYR A 33 -1.31 1.87 4.90
C TYR A 33 -1.82 0.90 5.98
N SER A 34 -3.08 1.04 6.42
CA SER A 34 -3.71 0.11 7.37
C SER A 34 -3.61 -1.35 6.93
N LYS A 35 -3.63 -1.64 5.62
CA LYS A 35 -3.51 -3.00 5.07
C LYS A 35 -2.10 -3.57 5.12
N TYR A 36 -1.08 -2.69 5.16
CA TYR A 36 0.35 -3.02 5.18
C TYR A 36 1.02 -2.78 6.53
N ARG A 37 0.27 -2.27 7.52
CA ARG A 37 0.80 -1.94 8.87
C ARG A 37 1.41 -3.14 9.61
N GLY A 38 1.02 -4.37 9.26
CA GLY A 38 1.62 -5.58 9.80
C GLY A 38 2.96 -5.96 9.17
N LEU A 39 3.30 -5.40 8.00
CA LEU A 39 4.56 -5.67 7.28
C LEU A 39 5.56 -4.53 7.42
N PHE A 40 5.09 -3.29 7.38
CA PHE A 40 5.94 -2.12 7.39
C PHE A 40 5.59 -1.18 8.54
N THR A 41 6.63 -0.71 9.24
CA THR A 41 6.51 0.49 10.08
C THR A 41 6.18 1.72 9.21
N PRO A 42 5.68 2.84 9.78
CA PRO A 42 5.38 4.03 8.99
C PRO A 42 6.57 4.53 8.16
N THR A 43 7.77 4.48 8.72
CA THR A 43 9.00 4.91 8.04
C THR A 43 9.35 3.97 6.90
N GLN A 44 9.36 2.66 7.13
CA GLN A 44 9.64 1.68 6.07
C GLN A 44 8.60 1.75 4.94
N PHE A 45 7.32 1.94 5.27
CA PHE A 45 6.29 2.08 4.24
C PHE A 45 6.52 3.34 3.39
N LYS A 46 6.94 4.44 4.01
CA LYS A 46 7.29 5.67 3.29
C LYS A 46 8.44 5.44 2.33
N ASP A 47 9.50 4.78 2.79
CA ASP A 47 10.72 4.55 2.02
C ASP A 47 10.48 3.54 0.89
N ASN A 48 9.56 2.60 1.07
CA ASN A 48 9.20 1.58 0.08
C ASN A 48 7.91 1.89 -0.72
N ILE A 49 7.39 3.13 -0.64
CA ILE A 49 6.06 3.44 -1.19
C ILE A 49 5.97 3.18 -2.71
N ASP A 50 7.04 3.47 -3.45
CA ASP A 50 7.10 3.28 -4.90
C ASP A 50 7.22 1.80 -5.27
N LEU A 51 8.00 1.03 -4.49
CA LEU A 51 8.08 -0.43 -4.62
C LEU A 51 6.71 -1.08 -4.40
N ILE A 52 5.98 -0.68 -3.35
CA ILE A 52 4.65 -1.22 -3.06
C ILE A 52 3.66 -0.88 -4.18
N LYS A 53 3.73 0.35 -4.74
CA LYS A 53 2.91 0.73 -5.89
C LYS A 53 3.23 -0.09 -7.11
N GLU A 54 4.52 -0.29 -7.40
CA GLU A 54 4.98 -1.10 -8.52
C GLU A 54 4.52 -2.55 -8.36
N GLN A 55 4.71 -3.15 -7.19
CA GLN A 55 4.28 -4.51 -6.92
C GLN A 55 2.76 -4.64 -7.06
N ARG A 56 2.00 -3.69 -6.51
CA ARG A 56 0.54 -3.67 -6.66
C ARG A 56 0.11 -3.62 -8.13
N LYS A 57 0.77 -2.79 -8.94
CA LYS A 57 0.50 -2.70 -10.38
C LYS A 57 0.80 -4.01 -11.09
N ARG A 58 2.00 -4.57 -10.89
CA ARG A 58 2.41 -5.87 -11.45
C ARG A 58 1.43 -6.99 -11.07
N THR A 59 1.04 -7.03 -9.80
CA THR A 59 0.06 -8.00 -9.29
C THR A 59 -1.30 -7.82 -9.96
N SER A 60 -1.74 -6.59 -10.23
CA SER A 60 -3.04 -6.34 -10.89
C SER A 60 -3.05 -6.60 -12.39
N GLU A 61 -1.90 -6.54 -13.07
CA GLU A 61 -1.80 -6.67 -14.52
C GLU A 61 -1.44 -8.09 -14.97
N ARG A 62 -0.84 -8.92 -14.08
CA ARG A 62 -0.53 -10.32 -14.38
C ARG A 62 -1.77 -11.20 -14.37
N GLU A 63 -1.73 -12.29 -15.13
CA GLU A 63 -2.72 -13.35 -15.00
C GLU A 63 -2.60 -14.04 -13.64
N TRP A 64 -3.75 -14.27 -13.01
CA TRP A 64 -3.85 -14.98 -11.74
C TRP A 64 -4.16 -16.44 -11.98
N ASN A 65 -3.48 -17.33 -11.25
CA ASN A 65 -3.93 -18.72 -11.17
C ASN A 65 -5.22 -18.82 -10.33
N LEU A 66 -5.86 -20.00 -10.32
CA LEU A 66 -7.12 -20.20 -9.62
C LEU A 66 -7.04 -19.89 -8.12
N GLY A 67 -5.93 -20.22 -7.47
CA GLY A 67 -5.71 -19.95 -6.05
C GLY A 67 -5.56 -18.45 -5.77
N GLU A 68 -4.81 -17.74 -6.60
CA GLU A 68 -4.63 -16.30 -6.50
C GLU A 68 -5.93 -15.54 -6.77
N ALA A 69 -6.70 -15.97 -7.77
CA ALA A 69 -8.02 -15.41 -8.06
C ALA A 69 -8.96 -15.58 -6.86
N TRP A 70 -8.94 -16.76 -6.22
CA TRP A 70 -9.69 -17.00 -4.99
C TRP A 70 -9.25 -16.11 -3.83
N VAL A 71 -7.93 -15.91 -3.66
CA VAL A 71 -7.39 -14.98 -2.63
C VAL A 71 -7.88 -13.56 -2.88
N VAL A 72 -7.82 -13.07 -4.12
CA VAL A 72 -8.30 -11.72 -4.46
C VAL A 72 -9.81 -11.61 -4.22
N GLU A 73 -10.59 -12.62 -4.59
CA GLU A 73 -12.05 -12.62 -4.40
C GLU A 73 -12.44 -12.57 -2.91
N LYS A 74 -11.77 -13.37 -2.06
CA LYS A 74 -12.15 -13.50 -0.64
C LYS A 74 -11.47 -12.48 0.28
N LEU A 75 -10.22 -12.14 0.00
CA LEU A 75 -9.35 -11.37 0.90
C LEU A 75 -8.88 -10.04 0.30
N GLY A 76 -9.16 -9.80 -0.99
CA GLY A 76 -8.81 -8.58 -1.71
C GLY A 76 -7.38 -8.57 -2.26
N LEU A 77 -7.16 -7.74 -3.29
CA LEU A 77 -5.88 -7.60 -3.99
C LEU A 77 -4.71 -7.29 -3.05
N ASP A 78 -4.90 -6.45 -2.04
CA ASP A 78 -3.83 -6.11 -1.09
C ASP A 78 -3.29 -7.36 -0.36
N THR A 79 -4.08 -8.41 -0.20
CA THR A 79 -3.60 -9.67 0.39
C THR A 79 -2.65 -10.41 -0.55
N LEU A 80 -3.01 -10.49 -1.83
CA LEU A 80 -2.13 -11.08 -2.84
C LEU A 80 -0.82 -10.28 -2.99
N VAL A 81 -0.90 -8.94 -3.02
CA VAL A 81 0.29 -8.07 -3.07
C VAL A 81 1.21 -8.32 -1.88
N LYS A 82 0.67 -8.58 -0.69
CA LYS A 82 1.48 -8.89 0.50
C LYS A 82 2.19 -10.23 0.41
N LEU A 83 1.53 -11.24 -0.16
CA LEU A 83 2.15 -12.54 -0.45
C LEU A 83 3.29 -12.36 -1.45
N ASP A 84 3.02 -11.66 -2.56
CA ASP A 84 4.04 -11.39 -3.57
C ASP A 84 5.24 -10.61 -3.00
N LEU A 85 5.02 -9.62 -2.12
CA LEU A 85 6.11 -8.90 -1.45
C LEU A 85 6.99 -9.86 -0.61
N PHE A 86 6.37 -10.80 0.10
CA PHE A 86 7.08 -11.76 0.94
C PHE A 86 7.84 -12.80 0.10
N GLU A 87 7.22 -13.34 -0.94
CA GLU A 87 7.83 -14.32 -1.85
C GLU A 87 9.04 -13.76 -2.59
N ASN A 88 9.01 -12.46 -2.90
CA ASN A 88 10.13 -11.76 -3.54
C ASN A 88 11.18 -11.22 -2.54
N GLY A 89 11.04 -11.49 -1.24
CA GLY A 89 11.98 -11.03 -0.21
C GLY A 89 12.05 -9.50 -0.07
N LEU A 90 10.96 -8.81 -0.39
CA LEU A 90 10.87 -7.34 -0.36
C LEU A 90 10.36 -6.80 0.99
N VAL A 91 10.07 -7.70 1.94
CA VAL A 91 9.62 -7.43 3.32
C VAL A 91 10.27 -8.39 4.31
#